data_AF-A0A5E8CIY7-F1
#
_entry.id   AF-A0A5E8CIY7-F1
#
_cell.length_a   1.000
_cell.length_b   1.000
_cell.length_c   1.000
_cell.angle_alpha   90.00
_cell.angle_beta   90.00
_cell.angle_gamma   90.00
#
_symmetry.space_group_name_H-M   'P 1'
#
loop_
_entity.id
_entity.type
_entity.pdbx_description
1 polymer ?
#
loop_
_entity_poly.entity_id
_entity_poly.type
_entity_poly.pdbx_seq_one_letter_code
_entity_poly.pdbx_strand_id
1 'polypeptide(L)'
;MYYCTNENNVKQNIRHNIKYKLIKGNCVNNELVTNILEEYNITHVIHFVDQSPVQNSFEDSLQYTHDNILGTHVLLKCCRKYGKIERFIHVSTDEVYKVAKILIEMIKEKKDYDKWITYIEDRPFNDQRYYINNQKLKNLGWEINVNFIDGLKNLIFDDYKINL
;
A
#
# COMPACT_ATOMS: atom_id res chain seq x y z
N MET A 1 1.88 -19.40 4.61
CA MET A 1 1.30 -18.17 4.00
C MET A 1 1.11 -17.18 5.14
N TYR A 2 2.12 -16.34 5.40
CA TYR A 2 2.19 -15.46 6.57
C TYR A 2 1.74 -14.04 6.22
N TYR A 3 0.50 -13.88 5.73
CA TYR A 3 -0.01 -12.57 5.34
C TYR A 3 -1.27 -12.25 6.14
N CYS A 4 -1.37 -11.02 6.64
CA CYS A 4 -2.40 -10.59 7.58
C CYS A 4 -3.77 -10.32 6.95
N THR A 5 -3.97 -10.73 5.70
CA THR A 5 -5.25 -10.64 5.02
C THR A 5 -6.00 -11.96 5.17
N ASN A 6 -7.19 -11.87 5.73
CA ASN A 6 -8.14 -12.97 5.79
C ASN A 6 -9.32 -12.62 4.87
N GLU A 7 -9.76 -13.55 4.02
CA GLU A 7 -10.91 -13.33 3.14
C GLU A 7 -12.19 -13.01 3.93
N ASN A 8 -12.26 -13.41 5.21
CA ASN A 8 -13.37 -13.08 6.11
C ASN A 8 -13.37 -11.62 6.58
N ASN A 9 -12.30 -10.87 6.36
CA ASN A 9 -12.26 -9.42 6.61
C ASN A 9 -13.09 -8.65 5.57
N VAL A 10 -13.41 -9.28 4.43
CA VAL A 10 -14.31 -8.73 3.41
C VAL A 10 -15.73 -9.20 3.68
N LYS A 11 -16.67 -8.25 3.84
CA LYS A 11 -18.08 -8.58 4.10
C LYS A 11 -18.64 -9.52 3.04
N GLN A 12 -19.47 -10.47 3.44
CA GLN A 12 -19.99 -11.52 2.54
C GLN A 12 -20.74 -10.98 1.32
N ASN A 13 -21.50 -9.90 1.49
CA ASN A 13 -22.19 -9.23 0.38
C ASN A 13 -21.23 -8.65 -0.67
N ILE A 14 -20.01 -8.26 -0.27
CA ILE A 14 -18.96 -7.80 -1.20
C ILE A 14 -18.32 -9.01 -1.88
N ARG A 15 -18.06 -10.09 -1.14
CA ARG A 15 -17.47 -11.32 -1.69
C ARG A 15 -18.31 -11.97 -2.80
N HIS A 16 -19.63 -11.80 -2.75
CA HIS A 16 -20.55 -12.29 -3.77
C HIS A 16 -20.85 -11.27 -4.88
N ASN A 17 -20.24 -10.08 -4.85
CA ASN A 17 -20.43 -9.07 -5.87
C ASN A 17 -19.64 -9.44 -7.13
N ILE A 18 -20.25 -9.30 -8.31
CA ILE A 18 -19.59 -9.57 -9.60
C ILE A 18 -18.35 -8.68 -9.85
N LYS A 19 -18.29 -7.49 -9.22
CA LYS A 19 -17.15 -6.57 -9.28
C LYS A 19 -15.97 -7.01 -8.38
N TYR A 20 -16.13 -8.04 -7.56
CA TYR A 20 -15.10 -8.55 -6.68
C TYR A 20 -14.57 -9.91 -7.15
N LYS A 21 -13.25 -10.02 -7.26
CA LYS A 21 -12.57 -11.28 -7.55
C LYS A 21 -11.43 -11.48 -6.54
N LEU A 22 -11.46 -12.60 -5.82
CA LEU A 22 -10.35 -13.02 -4.97
C LEU A 22 -9.41 -13.91 -5.76
N ILE A 23 -8.13 -13.54 -5.80
CA ILE A 23 -7.06 -14.34 -6.39
C ILE A 23 -6.03 -14.64 -5.31
N LYS A 24 -5.87 -15.92 -4.96
CA LYS A 24 -4.89 -16.36 -3.96
C LYS A 24 -3.55 -16.62 -4.66
N GLY A 25 -2.53 -15.87 -4.30
CA GLY A 25 -1.18 -16.05 -4.84
C GLY A 25 -0.15 -15.10 -4.22
N ASN A 26 1.11 -15.24 -4.62
CA ASN A 26 2.21 -14.41 -4.15
C ASN A 26 2.62 -13.41 -5.25
N CYS A 27 2.76 -12.13 -4.90
CA CYS A 27 3.16 -11.06 -5.81
C CYS A 27 4.59 -11.22 -6.37
N VAL A 28 5.43 -12.08 -5.79
CA VAL A 28 6.73 -12.47 -6.34
C VAL A 28 6.59 -13.30 -7.63
N ASN A 29 5.44 -13.93 -7.86
CA ASN A 29 5.18 -14.69 -9.09
C ASN A 29 4.87 -13.73 -10.26
N ASN A 30 5.88 -13.46 -11.09
CA ASN A 30 5.78 -12.59 -12.28
C ASN A 30 4.68 -13.04 -13.26
N GLU A 31 4.56 -14.35 -13.50
CA GLU A 31 3.59 -14.88 -14.48
C GLU A 31 2.17 -14.64 -13.99
N LEU A 32 1.90 -14.98 -12.73
CA LEU A 32 0.61 -14.71 -12.10
C LEU A 32 0.24 -13.22 -12.17
N VAL A 33 1.15 -12.34 -11.75
CA VAL A 33 0.88 -10.89 -11.75
C VAL A 33 0.63 -10.39 -13.17
N THR A 34 1.44 -10.82 -14.15
CA THR A 34 1.28 -10.41 -15.55
C THR A 34 -0.07 -10.88 -16.11
N ASN A 35 -0.44 -12.14 -15.86
CA ASN A 35 -1.73 -12.69 -16.30
C ASN A 35 -2.91 -11.93 -15.70
N ILE A 36 -2.84 -11.57 -14.40
CA ILE A 36 -3.90 -10.77 -13.74
C ILE A 36 -4.03 -9.39 -14.38
N LEU A 37 -2.91 -8.71 -14.62
CA LEU A 37 -2.93 -7.38 -15.25
C LEU A 37 -3.57 -7.42 -16.65
N GLU A 38 -3.24 -8.46 -17.44
CA GLU A 38 -3.76 -8.64 -18.79
C GLU A 38 -5.22 -9.09 -18.82
N GLU A 39 -5.58 -10.15 -18.09
CA GLU A 39 -6.91 -10.75 -18.06
C GLU A 39 -7.97 -9.73 -17.61
N TYR A 40 -7.66 -8.95 -16.57
CA TYR A 40 -8.62 -8.02 -15.97
C TYR A 40 -8.48 -6.58 -16.48
N ASN A 41 -7.60 -6.32 -17.45
CA ASN A 41 -7.32 -4.99 -17.98
C ASN A 41 -7.10 -3.94 -16.88
N ILE A 42 -6.25 -4.27 -15.91
CA ILE A 42 -6.06 -3.46 -14.69
C ILE A 42 -5.46 -2.09 -15.05
N THR A 43 -6.12 -1.00 -14.68
CA THR A 43 -5.58 0.37 -14.86
C THR A 43 -5.01 0.95 -13.56
N HIS A 44 -5.43 0.44 -12.41
CA HIS A 44 -5.07 0.98 -11.10
C HIS A 44 -4.61 -0.15 -10.16
N VAL A 45 -3.51 0.07 -9.45
CA VAL A 45 -2.97 -0.87 -8.46
C VAL A 45 -2.85 -0.18 -7.12
N ILE A 46 -3.37 -0.82 -6.07
CA ILE A 46 -3.17 -0.42 -4.68
C ILE A 46 -2.41 -1.56 -3.99
N HIS A 47 -1.16 -1.30 -3.65
CA HIS A 47 -0.24 -2.28 -3.05
C HIS A 47 -0.08 -2.00 -1.56
N PHE A 48 -0.79 -2.78 -0.74
CA PHE A 48 -0.71 -2.72 0.72
C PHE A 48 0.47 -3.59 1.19
N VAL A 49 1.61 -2.96 1.48
CA VAL A 49 2.83 -3.68 1.85
C VAL A 49 2.89 -3.82 3.35
N ASP A 50 2.55 -5.01 3.86
CA ASP A 50 2.93 -5.39 5.22
C ASP A 50 2.85 -6.92 5.44
N GLN A 51 3.95 -7.50 5.90
CA GLN A 51 3.96 -8.82 6.54
C GLN A 51 3.97 -8.56 8.06
N SER A 52 2.83 -8.74 8.74
CA SER A 52 2.58 -8.12 10.05
C SER A 52 2.81 -8.99 11.29
N PRO A 53 3.84 -9.84 11.35
CA PRO A 53 4.56 -9.90 12.61
C PRO A 53 6.01 -9.50 12.36
N VAL A 54 6.33 -8.28 12.78
CA VAL A 54 7.70 -7.83 13.02
C VAL A 54 8.48 -8.88 13.84
N GLN A 55 7.81 -9.65 14.72
CA GLN A 55 8.36 -10.81 15.43
C GLN A 55 9.04 -11.83 14.50
N ASN A 56 8.43 -12.19 13.37
CA ASN A 56 9.00 -13.18 12.45
C ASN A 56 10.13 -12.60 11.58
N SER A 57 10.19 -11.27 11.42
CA SER A 57 11.27 -10.59 10.68
C SER A 57 12.62 -10.64 11.39
N PHE A 58 12.62 -10.89 12.71
CA PHE A 58 13.84 -11.07 13.50
C PHE A 58 14.41 -12.50 13.39
N GLU A 59 13.55 -13.50 13.18
CA GLU A 59 13.98 -14.88 12.94
C GLU A 59 14.37 -15.11 11.47
N ASP A 60 13.68 -14.45 10.52
CA ASP A 60 13.96 -14.57 9.08
C ASP A 60 13.87 -13.22 8.34
N SER A 61 14.89 -12.38 8.56
CA SER A 61 15.05 -11.08 7.89
C SER A 61 15.19 -11.18 6.36
N LEU A 62 15.68 -12.33 5.86
CA LEU A 62 15.83 -12.59 4.44
C LEU A 62 14.46 -12.81 3.78
N GLN A 63 13.58 -13.58 4.42
CA GLN A 63 12.20 -13.77 3.96
C GLN A 63 11.42 -12.45 3.96
N TYR A 64 11.65 -11.57 4.93
CA TYR A 64 11.01 -10.24 4.98
C TYR A 64 11.47 -9.33 3.83
N THR A 65 12.78 -9.32 3.56
CA THR A 65 13.36 -8.59 2.43
C THR A 65 12.83 -9.16 1.11
N HIS A 66 12.74 -10.47 1.01
CA HIS A 66 12.18 -11.14 -0.16
C HIS A 66 10.71 -10.74 -0.36
N ASP A 67 9.83 -10.91 0.63
CA ASP A 67 8.40 -10.67 0.41
C ASP A 67 8.06 -9.19 0.20
N ASN A 68 8.65 -8.27 0.97
CA ASN A 68 8.34 -6.85 0.86
C ASN A 68 9.09 -6.15 -0.28
N ILE A 69 10.39 -6.42 -0.45
CA ILE A 69 11.21 -5.73 -1.46
C ILE A 69 11.09 -6.45 -2.80
N LEU A 70 11.29 -7.77 -2.86
CA LEU A 70 11.18 -8.49 -4.13
C LEU A 70 9.74 -8.50 -4.63
N GLY A 71 8.74 -8.71 -3.76
CA GLY A 71 7.33 -8.64 -4.14
C GLY A 71 6.95 -7.29 -4.75
N THR A 72 7.33 -6.19 -4.09
CA THR A 72 7.13 -4.83 -4.64
C THR A 72 7.89 -4.62 -5.95
N HIS A 73 9.13 -5.10 -6.05
CA HIS A 73 9.94 -4.96 -7.27
C HIS A 73 9.33 -5.71 -8.45
N VAL A 74 8.89 -6.95 -8.24
CA VAL A 74 8.22 -7.77 -9.25
C VAL A 74 6.94 -7.08 -9.71
N LEU A 75 6.10 -6.62 -8.78
CA LEU A 75 4.85 -5.94 -9.12
C LEU A 75 5.09 -4.68 -9.96
N LEU A 76 6.03 -3.83 -9.58
CA LEU A 76 6.41 -2.62 -10.34
C LEU A 76 6.95 -2.98 -11.73
N LYS A 77 7.78 -4.02 -11.85
CA LYS A 77 8.32 -4.50 -13.12
C LYS A 77 7.20 -5.00 -14.06
N CYS A 78 6.26 -5.78 -13.54
CA CYS A 78 5.08 -6.26 -14.28
C CYS A 78 4.22 -5.08 -14.73
N CYS A 79 3.90 -4.14 -13.83
CA CYS A 79 3.13 -2.94 -14.15
C CYS A 79 3.78 -2.12 -15.28
N ARG A 80 5.11 -1.92 -15.18
CA ARG A 80 5.88 -1.19 -16.21
C ARG A 80 5.84 -1.90 -17.56
N LYS A 81 6.00 -3.22 -17.60
CA LYS A 81 5.95 -4.01 -18.85
C LYS A 81 4.54 -4.02 -19.45
N TYR A 82 3.52 -4.08 -18.60
CA TYR A 82 2.12 -4.08 -19.00
C TYR A 82 1.70 -2.76 -19.65
N GLY A 83 2.20 -1.62 -19.14
CA GLY A 83 2.12 -0.33 -19.85
C GLY A 83 0.76 0.37 -19.87
N LYS A 84 -0.29 -0.19 -19.23
CA LYS A 84 -1.62 0.44 -19.13
C LYS A 84 -1.99 0.92 -17.72
N ILE A 85 -1.04 0.92 -16.78
CA ILE A 85 -1.28 1.42 -15.43
C ILE A 85 -1.33 2.95 -15.44
N GLU A 86 -2.47 3.50 -15.05
CA GLU A 86 -2.71 4.93 -14.88
C GLU A 86 -2.31 5.40 -13.48
N ARG A 87 -2.44 4.53 -12.47
CA ARG A 87 -2.08 4.85 -11.08
C ARG A 87 -1.58 3.64 -10.30
N PHE A 88 -0.47 3.85 -9.59
CA PHE A 88 0.08 2.90 -8.64
C PHE A 88 0.19 3.55 -7.26
N ILE A 89 -0.60 3.07 -6.30
CA ILE A 89 -0.55 3.54 -4.91
C ILE A 89 0.21 2.50 -4.09
N HIS A 90 1.40 2.89 -3.63
CA HIS A 90 2.19 2.09 -2.71
C HIS A 90 1.95 2.56 -1.29
N VAL A 91 1.41 1.68 -0.44
CA VAL A 91 1.21 1.96 0.98
C VAL A 91 2.35 1.31 1.75
N SER A 92 3.17 2.14 2.39
CA SER A 92 4.29 1.75 3.26
C SER A 92 4.11 2.35 4.66
N THR A 93 5.00 2.02 5.60
CA THR A 93 4.96 2.50 6.99
C THR A 93 6.28 3.15 7.35
N ASP A 94 6.23 4.38 7.89
CA ASP A 94 7.29 5.10 8.63
C ASP A 94 6.76 6.44 9.20
N GLU A 95 5.74 7.03 8.56
CA GLU A 95 5.18 8.33 8.96
C GLU A 95 3.67 8.29 9.19
N VAL A 96 3.11 7.09 9.41
CA VAL A 96 1.67 6.88 9.61
C VAL A 96 1.12 7.82 10.69
N TYR A 97 1.90 8.06 11.75
CA TYR A 97 1.53 9.00 12.81
C TYR A 97 1.47 10.47 12.34
N LYS A 98 2.45 10.93 11.53
CA LYS A 98 2.44 12.30 10.98
C LYS A 98 1.29 12.49 10.00
N VAL A 99 1.05 11.50 9.14
CA VAL A 99 -0.10 11.51 8.21
C VAL A 99 -1.42 11.51 8.98
N ALA A 100 -1.55 10.72 10.04
CA ALA A 100 -2.76 10.69 10.86
C ALA A 100 -3.07 12.07 11.48
N LYS A 101 -2.05 12.79 11.97
CA LYS A 101 -2.22 14.17 12.46
C LYS A 101 -2.69 15.12 11.37
N ILE A 102 -2.07 15.06 10.18
CA ILE A 102 -2.46 15.89 9.02
C ILE A 102 -3.94 15.63 8.66
N LEU A 103 -4.36 14.37 8.64
CA LEU A 103 -5.75 13.99 8.35
C LEU A 103 -6.73 14.48 9.41
N ILE A 104 -6.40 14.37 10.69
CA ILE A 104 -7.24 14.87 11.79
C ILE A 104 -7.41 16.39 11.68
N GLU A 105 -6.34 17.12 11.40
CA GLU A 105 -6.42 18.57 11.21
C GLU A 105 -7.28 18.94 10.01
N MET A 106 -7.11 18.24 8.89
CA MET A 106 -7.92 18.48 7.68
C MET A 106 -9.40 18.18 7.92
N ILE A 107 -9.74 17.03 8.53
CA ILE A 107 -11.13 16.55 8.62
C ILE A 107 -11.88 17.13 9.82
N LYS A 108 -11.20 17.33 10.96
CA LYS A 108 -11.81 17.78 12.21
C LYS A 108 -11.59 19.25 12.49
N GLU A 109 -10.68 19.91 11.74
CA GLU A 109 -10.25 21.30 11.96
C GLU A 109 -9.78 21.55 13.40
N LYS A 110 -9.25 20.51 14.04
CA LYS A 110 -8.85 20.50 15.46
C LYS A 110 -7.54 19.74 15.63
N LYS A 111 -6.75 20.16 16.62
CA LYS A 111 -5.45 19.56 16.96
C LYS A 111 -5.50 18.64 18.18
N ASP A 112 -6.71 18.24 18.59
CA ASP A 112 -6.92 17.32 19.71
C ASP A 112 -6.73 15.88 19.22
N TYR A 113 -5.49 15.52 18.90
CA TYR A 113 -5.16 14.26 18.23
C TYR A 113 -5.51 13.04 19.09
N ASP A 114 -5.27 13.11 20.39
CA ASP A 114 -5.42 11.97 21.31
C ASP A 114 -6.87 11.53 21.46
N LYS A 115 -7.82 12.42 21.15
CA LYS A 115 -9.25 12.09 21.05
C LYS A 115 -9.56 11.16 19.87
N TRP A 116 -8.76 11.21 18.81
CA TRP A 116 -9.02 10.52 17.54
C TRP A 116 -7.98 9.45 17.21
N ILE A 117 -6.87 9.39 17.95
CA ILE A 117 -5.82 8.39 17.81
C ILE A 117 -5.88 7.45 19.01
N THR A 118 -6.10 6.16 18.74
CA THR A 118 -5.95 5.11 19.75
C THR A 118 -4.51 4.65 19.78
N TYR A 119 -3.82 4.90 20.90
CA TYR A 119 -2.47 4.43 21.12
C TYR A 119 -2.48 3.00 21.65
N ILE A 120 -1.60 2.18 21.10
CA ILE A 120 -1.28 0.86 21.63
C ILE A 120 0.12 0.93 22.26
N GLU A 121 0.39 0.02 23.20
CA GLU A 121 1.66 -0.02 23.93
C GLU A 121 2.85 -0.08 22.95
N ASP A 122 3.86 0.76 23.21
CA ASP A 122 5.02 0.90 22.34
C ASP A 122 5.81 -0.42 22.30
N ARG A 123 6.26 -0.80 21.11
CA ARG A 123 6.95 -2.09 20.94
C ARG A 123 8.39 -1.92 21.45
N PRO A 124 8.90 -2.80 22.34
CA PRO A 124 10.20 -2.62 22.99
C PRO A 124 11.41 -2.45 22.05
N PHE A 125 11.25 -2.74 20.76
CA PHE A 125 12.31 -2.69 19.77
C PHE A 125 11.75 -2.35 18.38
N ASN A 126 11.62 -1.06 18.06
CA ASN A 126 11.62 -0.60 16.66
C ASN A 126 12.13 0.85 16.53
N ASP A 127 12.49 1.23 15.29
CA ASP A 127 12.66 2.60 14.78
C ASP A 127 14.09 3.15 14.55
N GLN A 128 14.98 2.39 13.89
CA GLN A 128 16.15 3.02 13.24
C GLN A 128 16.51 2.55 11.82
N ARG A 129 15.72 1.68 11.14
CA ARG A 129 16.22 1.02 9.90
C ARG A 129 15.32 1.03 8.66
N TYR A 130 14.32 1.91 8.57
CA TYR A 130 13.53 2.06 7.35
C TYR A 130 13.97 3.28 6.52
N TYR A 131 15.24 3.30 6.08
CA TYR A 131 15.65 4.30 5.09
C TYR A 131 15.15 3.89 3.70
N ILE A 132 13.97 4.38 3.32
CA ILE A 132 13.48 4.26 1.95
C ILE A 132 14.20 5.29 1.07
N ASN A 133 14.97 4.82 0.09
CA ASN A 133 15.64 5.66 -0.90
C ASN A 133 14.95 5.53 -2.27
N ASN A 134 14.35 6.63 -2.75
CA ASN A 134 13.64 6.68 -4.03
C ASN A 134 14.53 7.02 -5.24
N GLN A 135 15.86 7.13 -5.07
CA GLN A 135 16.78 7.49 -6.15
C GLN A 135 16.71 6.51 -7.32
N LYS A 136 16.50 5.21 -7.06
CA LYS A 136 16.32 4.20 -8.11
C LYS A 136 15.08 4.47 -8.98
N LEU A 137 13.99 4.98 -8.40
CA LEU A 137 12.79 5.36 -9.15
C LEU A 137 13.06 6.61 -9.99
N LYS A 138 13.70 7.63 -9.40
CA LYS A 138 14.11 8.83 -10.13
C LYS A 138 14.98 8.51 -11.35
N ASN A 139 15.93 7.58 -11.18
CA ASN A 139 16.79 7.12 -12.27
C ASN A 139 16.03 6.39 -13.40
N LEU A 140 14.80 5.92 -13.16
CA LEU A 140 13.91 5.33 -14.16
C LEU A 140 13.00 6.38 -14.84
N GLY A 141 13.23 7.67 -14.62
CA GLY A 141 12.41 8.76 -15.16
C GLY A 141 11.11 8.99 -14.38
N TRP A 142 10.95 8.41 -13.20
CA TRP A 142 9.81 8.71 -12.34
C TRP A 142 10.01 10.05 -11.63
N GLU A 143 9.06 10.96 -11.82
CA GLU A 143 9.02 12.26 -11.17
C GLU A 143 7.75 12.42 -10.33
N ILE A 144 7.89 13.08 -9.19
CA ILE A 144 6.76 13.39 -8.30
C ILE A 144 6.07 14.63 -8.87
N ASN A 145 4.94 14.43 -9.54
CA ASN A 145 4.20 15.51 -10.19
C ASN A 145 3.08 16.11 -9.32
N VAL A 146 2.78 15.48 -8.19
CA VAL A 146 1.71 15.92 -7.27
C VAL A 146 2.32 16.21 -5.91
N ASN A 147 2.11 17.44 -5.42
CA ASN A 147 2.50 17.80 -4.07
C ASN A 147 1.71 16.95 -3.06
N PHE A 148 2.36 16.49 -2.01
CA PHE A 148 1.76 15.62 -1.00
C PHE A 148 0.50 16.21 -0.36
N ILE A 149 0.53 17.49 0.02
CA ILE A 149 -0.60 18.16 0.67
C ILE A 149 -1.76 18.36 -0.30
N ASP A 150 -1.46 18.74 -1.54
CA ASP A 150 -2.49 18.93 -2.56
C ASP A 150 -3.13 17.59 -2.95
N GLY A 151 -2.33 16.52 -3.09
CA GLY A 151 -2.84 15.17 -3.31
C GLY A 151 -3.74 14.67 -2.17
N LEU A 152 -3.40 14.98 -0.92
CA LEU A 152 -4.24 14.66 0.24
C LEU A 152 -5.54 15.47 0.26
N LYS A 153 -5.49 16.78 -0.05
CA LYS A 153 -6.69 17.61 -0.14
C LYS A 153 -7.64 17.12 -1.22
N ASN A 154 -7.12 16.81 -2.41
CA ASN A 154 -7.91 16.26 -3.51
C ASN A 154 -8.54 14.91 -3.13
N LEU A 155 -7.88 14.10 -2.31
CA LEU A 155 -8.45 12.84 -1.83
C LEU A 155 -9.61 13.05 -0.85
N ILE A 156 -9.53 14.06 0.02
CA ILE A 156 -10.47 14.27 1.14
C ILE A 156 -11.65 15.17 0.74
N PHE A 157 -11.40 16.19 -0.09
CA PHE A 157 -12.33 17.29 -0.33
C PHE A 157 -12.79 17.44 -1.78
N ASP A 158 -12.05 16.91 -2.75
CA ASP A 158 -12.59 16.86 -4.11
C ASP A 158 -13.51 15.65 -4.24
N ASP A 159 -14.69 15.91 -4.82
CA ASP A 159 -15.52 14.90 -5.47
C ASP A 159 -14.74 14.32 -6.68
N TYR A 160 -13.63 13.61 -6.46
CA TYR A 160 -13.38 12.45 -7.29
C TYR A 160 -14.56 11.51 -7.03
N LYS A 161 -15.69 11.81 -7.69
CA LYS A 161 -16.58 10.80 -8.22
C LYS A 161 -15.64 9.83 -8.90
N ILE A 162 -15.31 8.78 -8.16
CA ILE A 162 -15.06 7.48 -8.74
C ILE A 162 -16.35 7.27 -9.56
N ASN A 163 -16.32 7.71 -10.82
CA ASN A 163 -17.35 7.38 -11.78
C ASN A 163 -17.18 5.87 -11.96
N LEU A 164 -17.94 5.14 -11.15
CA LEU A 164 -18.01 3.68 -11.05
C LEU A 164 -18.61 3.04 -12.30
#